data_AF-A0A7T6Z8Z3-F1
#
_entry.id   AF-A0A7T6Z8Z3-F1
#
_cell.length_a   1.000
_cell.length_b   1.000
_cell.length_c   1.000
_cell.angle_alpha   90.00
_cell.angle_beta   90.00
_cell.angle_gamma   90.00
#
_symmetry.space_group_name_H-M   'P 1'
#
loop_
_entity.id
_entity.type
_entity.pdbx_description
1 polymer ?
#
loop_
_entity_poly.entity_id
_entity_poly.type
_entity_poly.pdbx_seq_one_letter_code
_entity_poly.pdbx_strand_id
1 'polypeptide(L)'
;MEQEKQIEIRKLTIPSVLKATSYFLVIPIVLFGILAIFWSLFLTILEGPLGLIGLPLFLVGAVFYVGLYFGIMALATLIYNLFAGKFGGLVMTIRDVDTPNDSSNDENHMDDVSQA
;
A
#
# COMPACT_ATOMS: atom_id res chain seq x y z
N MET A 1 -13.87 29.08 12.20
CA MET A 1 -13.93 29.14 10.73
C MET A 1 -13.15 27.94 10.22
N GLU A 2 -13.85 26.86 9.85
CA GLU A 2 -13.23 25.66 9.28
C GLU A 2 -12.50 26.05 7.99
N GLN A 3 -11.18 25.92 7.95
CA GLN A 3 -10.41 26.14 6.72
C GLN A 3 -10.41 24.85 5.90
N GLU A 4 -11.32 24.74 4.94
CA GLU A 4 -11.31 23.66 3.96
C GLU A 4 -10.11 23.85 3.00
N LYS A 5 -8.98 23.22 3.33
CA LYS A 5 -7.79 23.24 2.48
C LYS A 5 -7.94 22.21 1.37
N GLN A 6 -8.31 22.66 0.18
CA GLN A 6 -8.37 21.81 -1.01
C GLN A 6 -6.93 21.55 -1.52
N ILE A 7 -6.51 20.29 -1.56
CA ILE A 7 -5.22 19.88 -2.12
C ILE A 7 -5.49 19.13 -3.43
N GLU A 8 -5.18 19.76 -4.56
CA GLU A 8 -5.22 19.08 -5.85
C GLU A 8 -4.02 18.14 -6.00
N ILE A 9 -4.26 16.84 -6.03
CA ILE A 9 -3.21 15.87 -6.39
C ILE A 9 -3.15 15.80 -7.92
N ARG A 10 -2.44 16.75 -8.51
CA ARG A 10 -2.36 16.93 -9.96
C ARG A 10 -1.62 15.80 -10.69
N LYS A 11 -0.81 15.00 -9.99
CA LYS A 11 0.01 13.92 -10.55
C LYS A 11 0.15 12.76 -9.56
N LEU A 12 -0.21 11.54 -9.99
CA LEU A 12 0.18 10.33 -9.27
C LEU A 12 1.68 10.11 -9.51
N THR A 13 2.47 10.18 -8.45
CA THR A 13 3.88 9.85 -8.52
C THR A 13 4.03 8.34 -8.61
N ILE A 14 4.68 7.88 -9.69
CA ILE A 14 5.00 6.47 -9.96
C ILE A 14 5.52 5.73 -8.70
N PRO A 15 6.46 6.25 -7.89
CA PRO A 15 6.92 5.55 -6.70
C PRO A 15 5.82 5.33 -5.65
N SER A 16 4.85 6.23 -5.53
CA SER A 16 3.75 6.08 -4.58
C SER A 16 2.78 4.98 -5.01
N VAL A 17 2.48 4.92 -6.32
CA VAL A 17 1.65 3.85 -6.89
C VAL A 17 2.35 2.50 -6.75
N LEU A 18 3.65 2.42 -7.03
CA LEU A 18 4.43 1.19 -6.86
C LEU A 18 4.41 0.69 -5.41
N LYS A 19 4.56 1.59 -4.42
CA LYS A 19 4.46 1.22 -3.00
C LYS A 19 3.07 0.65 -2.68
N ALA A 20 2.00 1.36 -3.04
CA ALA A 20 0.64 0.87 -2.83
C ALA A 20 0.41 -0.50 -3.50
N THR A 21 0.85 -0.63 -4.74
CA THR A 21 0.76 -1.86 -5.54
C THR A 21 1.49 -3.01 -4.87
N SER A 22 2.67 -2.77 -4.29
CA SER A 22 3.44 -3.79 -3.58
C SER A 22 2.71 -4.35 -2.35
N TYR A 23 2.03 -3.51 -1.56
CA TYR A 23 1.24 -3.98 -0.41
C TYR A 23 0.09 -4.89 -0.83
N PHE A 24 -0.59 -4.56 -1.93
CA PHE A 24 -1.66 -5.39 -2.48
C PHE A 24 -1.15 -6.69 -3.11
N LEU A 25 0.09 -6.71 -3.62
CA LEU A 25 0.71 -7.87 -4.26
C LEU A 25 1.18 -8.94 -3.25
N VAL A 26 1.48 -8.56 -2.00
CA VAL A 26 1.95 -9.53 -0.98
C VAL A 26 0.92 -10.63 -0.71
N ILE A 27 -0.35 -10.26 -0.55
CA ILE A 27 -1.43 -11.19 -0.24
C ILE A 27 -1.55 -12.31 -1.30
N PRO A 28 -1.71 -12.00 -2.61
CA PRO A 28 -1.81 -13.04 -3.63
C PRO A 28 -0.52 -13.85 -3.74
N ILE A 29 0.67 -13.26 -3.60
CA ILE A 29 1.94 -14.03 -3.65
C ILE A 29 2.00 -15.07 -2.54
N VAL A 30 1.69 -14.67 -1.30
CA VAL A 30 1.72 -15.58 -0.15
C VAL A 30 0.70 -16.70 -0.33
N LEU A 31 -0.51 -16.36 -0.77
CA LEU A 31 -1.55 -17.35 -1.04
C LEU A 31 -1.13 -18.32 -2.16
N PHE A 32 -0.55 -17.80 -3.25
CA PHE A 32 -0.03 -18.62 -4.35
C PHE A 32 1.10 -19.55 -3.88
N GLY A 33 2.00 -19.05 -3.02
CA GLY A 33 3.09 -19.83 -2.44
C GLY A 33 2.60 -21.00 -1.59
N ILE A 34 1.60 -20.75 -0.74
CA ILE A 34 0.98 -21.80 0.08
C ILE A 34 0.37 -22.88 -0.83
N LEU A 35 -0.41 -22.46 -1.85
CA LEU A 35 -1.01 -23.39 -2.80
C LEU A 35 0.03 -24.21 -3.57
N ALA A 36 1.15 -23.60 -3.97
CA ALA A 36 2.21 -24.29 -4.69
C ALA A 36 2.91 -25.35 -3.84
N ILE A 37 3.09 -25.09 -2.54
CA ILE A 37 3.65 -26.09 -1.60
C ILE A 37 2.70 -27.27 -1.48
N PHE A 38 1.40 -27.04 -1.25
CA PHE A 38 0.41 -28.12 -1.19
C PHE A 38 0.32 -28.91 -2.49
N TRP A 39 0.35 -28.21 -3.63
CA TRP A 39 0.35 -28.83 -4.95
C TRP A 39 1.59 -29.69 -5.19
N SER A 40 2.77 -29.20 -4.82
CA SER A 40 4.02 -29.96 -4.96
C SER A 40 4.03 -31.18 -4.03
N LEU A 41 3.54 -31.07 -2.79
CA LEU A 41 3.37 -32.23 -1.90
C LEU A 41 2.43 -33.26 -2.51
N PHE A 42 1.29 -32.82 -3.05
CA PHE A 42 0.31 -33.70 -3.68
C PHE A 42 0.90 -34.45 -4.88
N LEU A 43 1.60 -33.74 -5.78
CA LEU A 43 2.28 -34.36 -6.91
C LEU A 43 3.41 -35.29 -6.48
N THR A 44 4.11 -34.98 -5.38
CA THR A 44 5.17 -35.84 -4.87
C THR A 44 4.63 -37.19 -4.40
N ILE A 45 3.42 -37.22 -3.86
CA ILE A 45 2.74 -38.47 -3.45
C ILE A 45 2.31 -39.29 -4.69
N LEU A 46 1.90 -38.63 -5.77
CA LEU A 46 1.40 -39.28 -7.00
C LEU A 46 2.50 -39.77 -7.94
N GLU A 47 3.49 -38.92 -8.21
CA GLU A 47 4.51 -39.13 -9.24
C GLU A 47 5.93 -39.29 -8.66
N GLY A 48 6.05 -39.32 -7.32
CA GLY A 48 7.32 -39.45 -6.64
C GLY A 48 8.19 -38.19 -6.77
N PRO A 49 9.52 -38.31 -6.93
CA PRO A 49 10.44 -37.16 -6.93
C PRO A 49 10.15 -36.12 -8.02
N LEU A 50 9.46 -36.50 -9.10
CA LEU A 50 9.03 -35.59 -10.16
C LEU A 50 8.11 -34.47 -9.65
N GLY A 51 7.34 -34.72 -8.58
CA GLY A 51 6.49 -33.70 -7.96
C GLY A 51 7.24 -32.49 -7.38
N LEU A 52 8.54 -32.62 -7.13
CA LEU A 52 9.39 -31.52 -6.66
C LEU A 52 9.82 -30.58 -7.80
N ILE A 53 9.76 -31.02 -9.07
CA ILE A 53 10.09 -30.17 -10.24
C ILE A 53 9.05 -29.04 -10.41
N GLY A 54 7.85 -29.23 -9.87
CA GLY A 54 6.81 -28.19 -9.85
C GLY A 54 7.23 -26.92 -9.09
N LEU A 55 8.12 -27.02 -8.09
CA LEU A 55 8.58 -25.86 -7.31
C LEU A 55 9.44 -24.86 -8.12
N PRO A 56 10.48 -25.28 -8.86
CA PRO A 56 11.21 -24.37 -9.74
C PRO A 56 10.30 -23.74 -10.80
N LEU A 57 9.38 -24.52 -11.39
CA LEU A 57 8.44 -24.02 -12.38
C LEU A 57 7.50 -22.97 -11.78
N PHE A 58 7.04 -23.19 -10.55
CA PHE A 58 6.29 -22.21 -9.78
C PHE A 58 7.07 -20.92 -9.57
N LEU A 59 8.36 -21.00 -9.21
CA LEU A 59 9.18 -19.83 -8.95
C LEU A 59 9.30 -18.94 -10.20
N VAL A 60 9.48 -19.56 -11.37
CA VAL A 60 9.48 -18.87 -12.67
C VAL A 60 8.13 -18.21 -12.95
N GLY A 61 7.03 -18.94 -12.73
CA GLY A 61 5.67 -18.42 -12.89
C GLY A 61 5.37 -17.23 -11.98
N ALA A 62 5.80 -17.30 -10.72
CA ALA A 62 5.63 -16.23 -9.74
C ALA A 62 6.38 -14.96 -10.15
N VAL A 63 7.64 -15.08 -10.57
CA VAL A 63 8.43 -13.94 -11.07
C VAL A 63 7.75 -13.32 -12.31
N PHE A 64 7.27 -14.15 -13.24
CA PHE A 64 6.58 -13.67 -14.43
C PHE A 64 5.28 -12.93 -14.10
N TYR A 65 4.48 -13.48 -13.18
CA TYR A 65 3.24 -12.85 -12.70
C TYR A 65 3.51 -11.48 -12.07
N VAL A 66 4.52 -11.38 -11.21
CA VAL A 66 4.92 -10.12 -10.57
C VAL A 66 5.33 -9.09 -11.62
N GLY A 67 6.16 -9.49 -12.60
CA GLY A 67 6.57 -8.63 -13.70
C GLY A 67 5.39 -8.12 -14.51
N LEU A 68 4.45 -9.00 -14.87
CA LEU A 68 3.23 -8.63 -15.59
C LEU A 68 2.37 -7.66 -14.80
N TYR A 69 2.15 -7.94 -13.51
CA TYR A 69 1.32 -7.10 -12.65
C TYR A 69 1.88 -5.68 -12.52
N PHE A 70 3.19 -5.55 -12.27
CA PHE A 70 3.85 -4.24 -12.25
C PHE A 70 3.83 -3.56 -13.62
N GLY A 71 4.01 -4.30 -14.71
CA GLY A 71 3.91 -3.78 -16.08
C GLY A 71 2.53 -3.18 -16.37
N ILE A 72 1.46 -3.90 -16.03
CA ILE A 72 0.08 -3.44 -16.21
C ILE A 72 -0.18 -2.19 -15.35
N MET A 73 0.26 -2.19 -14.08
CA MET A 73 0.07 -1.04 -13.19
C MET A 73 0.85 0.20 -13.64
N ALA A 74 2.07 0.02 -14.15
CA ALA A 74 2.84 1.10 -14.74
C ALA A 74 2.14 1.66 -15.99
N LEU A 75 1.58 0.79 -16.85
CA LEU A 75 0.83 1.21 -18.03
C LEU A 75 -0.44 1.99 -17.64
N ALA A 76 -1.19 1.49 -16.66
CA ALA A 76 -2.39 2.16 -16.13
C ALA A 76 -2.04 3.53 -15.53
N THR A 77 -0.93 3.63 -14.81
CA THR A 77 -0.42 4.89 -14.26
C THR A 77 -0.03 5.88 -15.36
N LEU A 78 0.63 5.40 -16.41
CA LEU A 78 1.02 6.22 -17.56
C LEU A 78 -0.22 6.76 -18.28
N ILE A 79 -1.21 5.91 -18.51
CA ILE A 79 -2.50 6.31 -19.09
C ILE A 79 -3.16 7.36 -18.20
N TYR A 80 -3.29 7.11 -16.89
CA TYR A 80 -3.85 8.09 -15.96
C TYR A 80 -3.15 9.45 -16.04
N ASN A 81 -1.81 9.45 -16.02
CA ASN A 81 -1.03 10.68 -16.10
C ASN A 81 -1.23 11.42 -17.44
N LEU A 82 -1.43 10.69 -18.54
CA LEU A 82 -1.74 11.28 -19.84
C LEU A 82 -3.12 11.96 -19.85
N PHE A 83 -4.12 11.34 -19.24
CA PHE A 83 -5.48 11.89 -19.17
C PHE A 83 -5.63 13.02 -18.13
N ALA A 84 -4.90 12.95 -17.01
CA ALA A 84 -4.90 13.99 -15.97
C ALA A 84 -4.42 15.36 -16.50
N GLY A 85 -3.57 15.36 -17.53
CA GLY A 85 -3.15 16.59 -18.21
C GLY A 85 -4.27 17.29 -18.98
N LYS A 86 -5.32 16.58 -19.39
CA LYS A 86 -6.43 17.12 -20.20
C LYS A 86 -7.72 17.35 -19.41
N PHE A 87 -7.97 16.56 -18.37
CA PHE A 87 -9.25 16.58 -17.62
C PHE A 87 -9.15 17.15 -16.19
N GLY A 88 -7.96 17.54 -15.73
CA GLY A 88 -7.73 17.88 -14.33
C GLY A 88 -7.52 16.62 -13.48
N GLY A 89 -6.52 16.64 -12.62
CA GLY A 89 -6.17 15.49 -11.75
C GLY A 89 -7.21 15.25 -10.64
N LEU A 90 -6.95 14.26 -9.79
CA LEU A 90 -7.81 13.97 -8.64
C LEU A 90 -7.73 15.13 -7.63
N VAL A 91 -8.85 15.83 -7.39
CA VAL A 91 -8.96 16.85 -6.32
C VAL A 91 -9.28 16.12 -5.02
N MET A 92 -8.40 16.20 -4.02
CA MET A 92 -8.62 15.59 -2.71
C MET A 92 -8.81 16.70 -1.66
N THR A 93 -10.03 16.85 -1.14
CA THR A 93 -10.31 17.81 -0.07
C THR A 93 -9.93 17.18 1.26
N ILE A 94 -8.86 17.68 1.88
CA ILE A 94 -8.47 17.25 3.22
C ILE A 94 -9.14 18.22 4.20
N ARG A 95 -10.02 17.69 5.05
CA ARG A 95 -10.52 18.41 6.22
C ARG A 95 -9.52 18.17 7.35
N ASP A 96 -8.77 19.20 7.72
CA ASP A 96 -7.94 19.18 8.92
C ASP A 96 -8.89 19.09 10.13
N VAL A 97 -8.95 17.94 10.78
CA VAL A 97 -9.59 17.80 12.08
C VAL A 97 -8.52 18.22 13.10
N ASP A 98 -8.68 19.43 13.64
CA ASP A 98 -7.80 19.96 14.69
C ASP A 98 -7.64 18.91 15.79
N THR A 99 -6.41 18.41 15.92
CA THR A 99 -6.04 17.54 17.04
C THR A 99 -5.98 18.46 18.26
N PRO A 100 -6.75 18.21 19.33
CA PRO A 100 -6.79 19.12 20.46
C PRO A 100 -5.40 19.19 21.10
N ASN A 101 -4.82 20.39 21.07
CA ASN A 101 -3.57 20.74 21.72
C ASN A 101 -3.68 20.41 23.21
N ASP A 102 -2.85 19.50 23.69
CA ASP A 102 -2.60 19.28 25.11
C ASP A 102 -1.79 20.46 25.63
N SER A 103 -2.49 21.53 26.04
CA SER A 103 -1.92 22.64 26.80
C SER A 103 -2.44 22.56 28.23
N SER A 104 -2.00 21.53 28.97
CA SER A 104 -2.13 21.45 30.41
C SER A 104 -0.74 21.61 31.04
N ASN A 105 -0.34 22.84 31.35
CA ASN A 105 0.67 23.17 32.37
C ASN A 105 0.80 24.69 32.57
N ASP A 106 -0.32 25.33 32.87
CA ASP A 106 -0.37 26.68 33.43
C ASP A 106 -1.08 26.61 34.80
N GLU A 107 -0.48 25.87 35.74
CA GLU A 107 -0.85 25.88 37.16
C GLU A 107 0.45 25.84 37.98
N ASN A 108 1.10 27.00 38.10
CA ASN A 108 2.07 27.27 39.17
C ASN A 108 2.11 28.77 39.49
N HIS A 109 0.94 29.39 39.53
CA HIS A 109 0.73 30.74 40.03
C HIS A 109 -0.64 30.81 40.70
N MET A 110 -0.77 30.16 41.86
CA MET A 110 -1.73 30.50 42.92
C MET A 110 -1.64 29.43 44.04
N ASP A 111 -0.54 29.45 44.79
CA ASP A 111 -0.62 29.15 46.22
C ASP A 111 -0.27 30.43 46.95
N ASP A 112 -1.27 31.31 46.92
CA ASP A 112 -1.44 32.40 47.86
C ASP A 112 -1.53 31.79 49.28
N VAL A 113 -0.86 32.44 50.23
CA VAL A 113 -1.41 32.61 51.58
C VAL A 113 -1.82 31.31 52.28
N SER A 114 -0.86 30.64 52.91
CA SER A 114 -1.10 29.95 54.19
C SER A 114 0.22 29.54 54.83
N GLN A 115 0.84 30.44 55.61
CA GLN A 115 1.50 30.28 56.94
C GLN A 115 1.85 31.72 57.37
N ALA A 116 1.13 32.39 58.28
CA ALA A 116 1.06 32.13 59.73
C ALA A 116 2.44 31.99 60.38
#